data_AF-A0A015JG93-F1
#
_entry.id   AF-A0A015JG93-F1
#
_cell.length_a   1.000
_cell.length_b   1.000
_cell.length_c   1.000
_cell.angle_alpha   90.00
_cell.angle_beta   90.00
_cell.angle_gamma   90.00
#
_symmetry.space_group_name_H-M   'P 1'
#
loop_
_entity.id
_entity.type
_entity.pdbx_description
1 polymer ?
#
loop_
_entity_poly.entity_id
_entity_poly.type
_entity_poly.pdbx_seq_one_letter_code
_entity_poly.pdbx_strand_id
1 'polypeptide(L)'
;MGVVEDILFKDQSPPALPTAVFIKFERYDGPTITSLEGKEVVPIVPIKRSWDDKNGLTCSRTQLPICLAWSITAHKSQGLTLDKVNIDIGVKEFAAGLTFVVLSRVQTLNDLCLKQFSFDRLQRIKEGIRLQERKKEEERLRLFIQ
;
A
#
# COMPACT_ATOMS: atom_id res chain seq x y z
N MET A 1 3.23 -0.51 9.76
CA MET A 1 2.74 0.83 9.36
C MET A 1 3.22 1.85 10.40
N GLY A 2 3.11 3.15 10.15
CA GLY A 2 3.53 4.19 11.10
C GLY A 2 2.36 5.05 11.57
N VAL A 3 2.47 5.62 12.77
CA VAL A 3 1.51 6.56 13.35
C VAL A 3 2.15 7.94 13.44
N VAL A 4 1.44 8.97 12.99
CA VAL A 4 1.90 10.36 13.15
C VAL A 4 1.72 10.75 14.61
N GLU A 5 2.82 11.10 15.26
CA GLU A 5 2.82 11.56 16.65
C GLU A 5 2.74 13.09 16.72
N ASP A 6 3.47 13.79 15.84
CA ASP A 6 3.52 15.25 15.85
C ASP A 6 3.92 15.82 14.47
N ILE A 7 3.62 17.10 14.24
CA ILE A 7 3.91 17.83 13.00
C ILE A 7 4.56 19.16 13.34
N LEU A 8 5.81 19.34 12.90
CA LEU A 8 6.56 20.57 13.11
C LEU A 8 6.38 21.55 11.94
N PHE A 9 5.86 22.72 12.27
CA PHE A 9 5.87 23.88 11.40
C PHE A 9 6.88 24.91 11.92
N LYS A 10 7.61 25.58 11.01
CA LYS A 10 8.55 26.62 11.40
C LYS A 10 7.81 27.91 11.76
N ASP A 11 7.17 28.53 10.77
CA ASP A 11 6.55 29.86 10.87
C ASP A 11 5.19 29.96 10.13
N GLN A 12 4.67 28.84 9.60
CA GLN A 12 3.47 28.80 8.75
C GLN A 12 2.50 27.75 9.22
N SER A 13 1.20 27.98 9.02
CA SER A 13 0.14 27.02 9.31
C SER A 13 -0.34 26.32 8.03
N PRO A 14 -1.11 25.21 8.13
CA PRO A 14 -1.80 24.64 6.98
C PRO A 14 -2.53 25.74 6.18
N PRO A 15 -2.40 25.78 4.84
CA PRO A 15 -2.00 24.68 3.94
C PRO A 15 -0.49 24.60 3.62
N ALA A 16 0.38 25.32 4.32
CA ALA A 16 1.83 25.24 4.09
C ALA A 16 2.40 23.84 4.35
N LEU A 17 3.52 23.52 3.70
CA LEU A 17 4.21 22.26 3.91
C LEU A 17 4.97 22.31 5.25
N PRO A 18 4.81 21.31 6.14
CA PRO A 18 5.54 21.29 7.40
C PRO A 18 7.03 21.05 7.18
N THR A 19 7.84 21.47 8.14
CA THR A 19 9.29 21.24 8.17
C THR A 19 9.60 19.77 8.34
N ALA A 20 8.87 19.10 9.24
CA ALA A 20 8.99 17.66 9.49
C ALA A 20 7.67 17.10 10.04
N VAL A 21 7.42 15.83 9.75
CA VAL A 21 6.38 15.01 10.40
C VAL A 21 7.06 13.92 11.21
N PHE A 22 6.74 13.81 12.49
CA PHE A 22 7.29 12.79 13.36
C PHE A 22 6.41 11.55 13.34
N ILE A 23 6.99 10.42 12.93
CA ILE A 23 6.25 9.16 12.78
C ILE A 23 6.87 8.10 13.69
N LYS A 24 6.02 7.47 14.50
CA LYS A 24 6.38 6.27 15.25
C LYS A 24 6.11 5.03 14.40
N PHE A 25 7.09 4.15 14.29
CA PHE A 25 6.95 2.85 13.65
C PHE A 25 7.12 1.75 14.69
N GLU A 26 6.22 0.76 14.68
CA GLU A 26 6.26 -0.32 15.67
C GLU A 26 7.47 -1.26 15.52
N ARG A 27 8.00 -1.40 14.30
CA ARG A 27 9.09 -2.33 13.96
C ARG A 27 10.11 -1.62 13.07
N TYR A 28 10.80 -0.63 13.64
CA TYR A 28 11.85 0.11 12.94
C TYR A 28 13.13 0.10 13.78
N ASP A 29 14.15 -0.57 13.26
CA ASP A 29 15.44 -0.75 13.94
C ASP A 29 16.49 0.31 13.52
N GLY A 30 16.07 1.33 12.79
CA GLY A 30 16.95 2.39 12.31
C GLY A 30 17.08 3.57 13.28
N PRO A 31 17.79 4.64 12.87
CA PRO A 31 17.98 5.82 13.70
C PRO A 31 16.67 6.54 14.01
N THR A 32 16.43 6.82 15.29
CA THR A 32 15.27 7.56 15.81
C THR A 32 15.72 8.77 16.62
N ILE A 33 14.80 9.70 16.87
CA ILE A 33 14.96 10.75 17.86
C ILE A 33 13.92 10.57 18.97
N THR A 34 14.22 11.10 20.16
CA THR A 34 13.27 11.09 21.28
C THR A 34 12.40 12.34 21.22
N SER A 35 11.09 12.15 21.13
CA SER A 35 10.09 13.22 21.25
C SER A 35 10.10 13.82 22.67
N LEU A 36 9.50 14.99 22.86
CA LEU A 36 9.30 15.63 24.17
C LEU A 36 8.57 14.71 25.16
N GLU A 37 7.74 13.80 24.65
CA GLU A 37 7.01 12.80 25.44
C GLU A 37 7.80 11.49 25.70
N GLY A 38 9.09 11.45 25.37
CA GLY A 38 9.94 10.26 25.56
C GLY A 38 9.73 9.13 24.55
N LYS A 39 8.92 9.34 23.51
CA LYS A 39 8.67 8.35 22.44
C LYS A 39 9.76 8.41 21.37
N GLU A 40 10.20 7.25 20.89
CA GLU A 40 11.08 7.15 19.73
C GLU A 40 10.28 7.41 18.44
N VAL A 41 10.70 8.43 17.69
CA VAL A 41 10.04 8.87 16.46
C VAL A 41 11.06 9.09 15.35
N VAL A 42 10.62 8.91 14.11
CA VAL A 42 11.42 9.18 12.91
C VAL A 42 10.96 10.50 12.30
N PRO A 43 11.86 11.49 12.13
CA PRO A 43 11.51 12.74 11.47
C PRO A 43 11.47 12.55 9.95
N ILE A 44 10.30 12.78 9.36
CA ILE A 44 10.09 12.72 7.91
C ILE A 44 10.03 14.14 7.36
N VAL A 45 11.00 14.48 6.52
CA VAL A 45 11.14 15.82 5.91
C VAL A 45 10.62 15.83 4.47
N PRO A 46 10.16 16.99 3.96
CA PRO A 46 9.86 17.16 2.56
C PRO A 46 11.03 16.82 1.64
N ILE A 47 10.72 16.11 0.55
CA ILE A 47 11.69 15.77 -0.49
C ILE A 47 11.26 16.45 -1.79
N LYS A 48 12.20 17.14 -2.44
CA LYS A 48 12.05 17.63 -3.81
C LYS A 48 12.54 16.58 -4.80
N ARG A 49 11.68 16.19 -5.74
CA ARG A 49 12.04 15.35 -6.89
C ARG A 49 11.86 16.15 -8.16
N SER A 50 12.81 16.03 -9.08
CA SER A 50 12.76 16.62 -10.42
C SER A 50 12.88 15.54 -11.48
N TRP A 51 12.23 15.77 -12.62
CA TRP A 51 12.29 14.88 -13.78
C TRP A 51 12.14 15.71 -15.05
N ASP A 52 12.76 15.24 -16.13
CA ASP A 52 12.64 15.86 -17.44
C ASP A 52 11.50 15.20 -18.21
N ASP A 53 10.61 16.03 -18.75
CA ASP A 53 9.57 15.58 -19.67
C ASP A 53 10.16 15.24 -21.04
N LYS A 54 9.41 14.49 -21.85
CA LYS A 54 9.79 14.11 -23.24
C LYS A 54 10.06 15.32 -24.14
N ASN A 55 9.53 16.49 -23.78
CA ASN A 55 9.75 17.76 -24.48
C ASN A 55 10.98 18.53 -23.97
N GLY A 56 11.78 17.97 -23.05
CA GLY A 56 12.95 18.64 -22.45
C GLY A 56 12.59 19.66 -21.36
N LEU A 57 11.34 19.71 -20.91
CA LEU A 57 10.90 20.58 -19.81
C LEU A 57 11.20 19.90 -18.47
N THR A 58 12.05 20.52 -17.65
CA THR A 58 12.31 20.05 -16.29
C THR A 58 11.13 20.41 -15.36
N CYS A 59 10.48 19.39 -14.82
CA CYS A 59 9.42 19.52 -13.82
C CYS A 59 9.96 19.15 -12.43
N SER A 60 9.37 19.71 -11.37
CA SER A 60 9.70 19.30 -10.00
C SER A 60 8.51 19.33 -9.06
N ARG A 61 8.54 18.47 -8.04
CA ARG A 61 7.55 18.39 -6.96
C ARG A 61 8.24 18.24 -5.62
N THR A 62 7.86 19.08 -4.66
CA THR A 62 8.25 18.98 -3.25
C THR A 62 7.07 18.44 -2.45
N GLN A 63 7.27 17.33 -1.73
CA GLN A 63 6.23 16.73 -0.89
C GLN A 63 6.84 15.90 0.25
N LEU A 64 6.06 15.61 1.28
CA LEU A 64 6.41 14.58 2.24
C LEU A 64 6.31 13.19 1.57
N PRO A 65 7.28 12.28 1.75
CA PRO A 65 7.26 10.95 1.16
C PRO A 65 6.37 9.97 1.97
N ILE A 66 5.16 10.39 2.31
CA ILE A 66 4.20 9.60 3.09
C ILE A 66 2.84 9.56 2.41
N CYS A 67 2.05 8.55 2.72
CA CYS A 67 0.67 8.44 2.27
C CYS A 67 -0.20 7.84 3.37
N LEU A 68 -1.49 8.18 3.37
CA LEU A 68 -2.45 7.56 4.28
C LEU A 68 -2.53 6.07 3.99
N ALA A 69 -2.45 5.26 5.05
CA ALA A 69 -2.37 3.80 4.95
C ALA A 69 -3.52 3.07 5.66
N TRP A 70 -4.56 3.77 6.12
CA TRP A 70 -5.77 3.13 6.67
C TRP A 70 -6.50 2.26 5.66
N SER A 71 -6.45 2.65 4.39
CA SER A 71 -6.95 1.86 3.28
C SER A 71 -5.89 1.79 2.21
N ILE A 72 -5.59 0.57 1.76
CA ILE A 72 -4.65 0.30 0.69
C ILE A 72 -5.32 -0.61 -0.34
N THR A 73 -4.97 -0.41 -1.60
CA THR A 73 -5.43 -1.29 -2.67
C THR A 73 -4.83 -2.69 -2.51
N ALA A 74 -5.53 -3.71 -3.01
CA ALA A 74 -5.04 -5.09 -3.06
C ALA A 74 -3.60 -5.23 -3.61
N HIS A 75 -3.25 -4.47 -4.65
CA HIS A 75 -1.89 -4.49 -5.22
C HIS A 75 -0.84 -3.96 -4.24
N LYS A 76 -1.17 -2.90 -3.48
CA LYS A 76 -0.27 -2.30 -2.49
C LYS A 76 -0.14 -3.12 -1.21
N SER A 77 -1.08 -4.04 -0.95
CA SER A 77 -0.97 -4.95 0.19
C SER A 77 -0.13 -6.19 -0.09
N GLN A 78 0.28 -6.43 -1.34
CA GLN A 78 1.08 -7.59 -1.71
C GLN A 78 2.39 -7.62 -0.92
N GLY A 79 2.68 -8.76 -0.28
CA GLY A 79 3.86 -8.93 0.56
C GLY A 79 3.73 -8.39 1.99
N LEU A 80 2.64 -7.69 2.31
CA LEU A 80 2.35 -7.28 3.69
C LEU A 80 1.71 -8.42 4.48
N THR A 81 1.95 -8.39 5.79
CA THR A 81 1.16 -9.10 6.79
C THR A 81 0.35 -8.05 7.54
N LEU A 82 -0.96 -8.24 7.59
CA LEU A 82 -1.91 -7.33 8.21
C LEU A 82 -2.62 -8.05 9.35
N ASP A 83 -2.68 -7.40 10.50
CA ASP A 83 -3.31 -7.99 11.69
C ASP A 83 -4.82 -8.02 11.50
N LYS A 84 -5.49 -6.86 11.52
CA LYS A 84 -6.95 -6.73 11.34
C LYS A 84 -7.30 -5.99 10.06
N VAL A 85 -8.19 -6.57 9.26
CA VAL A 85 -8.59 -5.97 7.98
C VAL A 85 -10.09 -6.03 7.75
N ASN A 86 -10.59 -4.97 7.12
CA ASN A 86 -11.89 -4.96 6.47
C ASN A 86 -11.67 -4.90 4.96
N ILE A 87 -12.12 -5.93 4.25
CA ILE A 87 -11.87 -6.08 2.81
C ILE A 87 -13.17 -5.91 2.04
N ASP A 88 -13.12 -5.00 1.07
CA ASP A 88 -14.08 -4.92 -0.02
C ASP A 88 -13.45 -5.53 -1.29
N ILE A 89 -13.95 -6.69 -1.71
CA ILE A 89 -13.47 -7.40 -2.89
C ILE A 89 -14.19 -6.96 -4.18
N GLY A 90 -15.20 -6.09 -4.07
CA GLY A 90 -15.98 -5.56 -5.18
C GLY A 90 -16.68 -6.61 -6.05
N VAL A 91 -17.23 -6.14 -7.17
CA VAL A 91 -18.05 -6.97 -8.09
C VAL A 91 -17.20 -7.85 -9.02
N LYS A 92 -15.97 -7.43 -9.35
CA LYS A 92 -15.07 -8.13 -10.27
C LYS A 92 -13.60 -7.89 -9.94
N GLU A 93 -12.73 -8.80 -10.34
CA GLU A 93 -11.28 -8.60 -10.24
C GLU A 93 -10.73 -7.79 -11.43
N PHE A 94 -9.89 -6.78 -11.14
CA PHE A 94 -9.13 -6.04 -12.17
C PHE A 94 -7.88 -6.77 -12.66
N ALA A 95 -7.39 -7.74 -11.91
CA ALA A 95 -6.30 -8.63 -12.28
C ALA A 95 -6.59 -9.99 -11.65
N ALA A 96 -6.19 -11.08 -12.31
CA ALA A 96 -6.47 -12.41 -11.78
C ALA A 96 -5.74 -12.63 -10.44
N GLY A 97 -6.48 -13.12 -9.44
CA GLY A 97 -5.92 -13.51 -8.14
C GLY A 97 -5.90 -12.41 -7.08
N LEU A 98 -6.52 -11.25 -7.33
CA LEU A 98 -6.58 -10.18 -6.33
C LEU A 98 -7.30 -10.60 -5.05
N THR A 99 -8.40 -11.34 -5.16
CA THR A 99 -9.14 -11.85 -3.98
C THR A 99 -8.22 -12.72 -3.12
N PHE A 100 -7.44 -13.60 -3.75
CA PHE A 100 -6.45 -14.42 -3.05
C PHE A 100 -5.35 -13.56 -2.40
N VAL A 101 -4.84 -12.55 -3.11
CA VAL A 101 -3.82 -11.64 -2.56
C VAL A 101 -4.32 -11.00 -1.28
N VAL A 102 -5.52 -10.42 -1.25
CA VAL A 102 -6.00 -9.73 -0.04
C VAL A 102 -6.31 -10.70 1.09
N LEU A 103 -6.95 -11.84 0.81
CA LEU A 103 -7.26 -12.86 1.83
C LEU A 103 -6.00 -13.44 2.47
N SER A 104 -4.93 -13.62 1.70
CA SER A 104 -3.66 -14.16 2.19
C SER A 104 -2.82 -13.16 3.00
N ARG A 105 -3.27 -11.92 3.19
CA ARG A 105 -2.54 -10.93 4.02
C ARG A 105 -2.83 -11.09 5.51
N VAL A 106 -3.91 -11.77 5.87
CA VAL A 106 -4.38 -11.94 7.26
C VAL A 106 -3.95 -13.31 7.77
N GLN A 107 -3.51 -13.37 9.01
CA GLN A 107 -3.04 -14.63 9.61
C GLN A 107 -4.17 -15.48 10.21
N THR A 108 -5.24 -14.84 10.70
CA THR A 108 -6.36 -15.54 11.34
C THR A 108 -7.69 -15.11 10.74
N LEU A 109 -8.69 -16.00 10.77
CA LEU A 109 -10.05 -15.68 10.31
C LEU A 109 -10.76 -14.69 11.24
N ASN A 110 -10.40 -14.66 12.52
CA ASN A 110 -11.01 -13.75 13.51
C ASN A 110 -10.69 -12.28 13.22
N ASP A 111 -9.56 -12.03 12.57
CA ASP A 111 -9.12 -10.68 12.23
C ASP A 111 -9.53 -10.24 10.80
N LEU A 112 -10.33 -11.07 10.11
CA LEU A 112 -10.82 -10.83 8.76
C LEU A 112 -12.29 -10.43 8.78
N CYS A 113 -12.60 -9.22 8.32
CA CYS A 113 -13.95 -8.80 7.99
C CYS A 113 -14.09 -8.65 6.47
N LEU A 114 -15.11 -9.29 5.91
CA LEU A 114 -15.45 -9.18 4.49
C LEU A 114 -16.75 -8.39 4.34
N LYS A 115 -16.70 -7.36 3.50
CA LYS A 115 -17.93 -6.69 3.07
C LYS A 115 -18.79 -7.67 2.27
N GLN A 116 -20.11 -7.52 2.34
CA GLN A 116 -21.05 -8.43 1.68
C GLN A 116 -20.76 -8.58 0.17
N PHE A 117 -20.70 -9.83 -0.31
CA PHE A 117 -20.60 -10.20 -1.73
C PHE A 117 -21.38 -11.50 -1.99
N SER A 118 -21.73 -11.76 -3.25
CA SER A 118 -22.43 -13.00 -3.65
C SER A 118 -21.47 -14.16 -3.90
N PHE A 119 -21.88 -15.40 -3.59
CA PHE A 119 -21.07 -16.57 -3.89
C PHE A 119 -20.78 -16.73 -5.39
N ASP A 120 -21.74 -16.38 -6.25
CA ASP A 120 -21.59 -16.34 -7.71
C ASP A 120 -20.39 -15.49 -8.16
N ARG A 121 -20.10 -14.39 -7.43
CA ARG A 121 -18.94 -13.55 -7.72
C ARG A 121 -17.63 -14.32 -7.58
N LEU A 122 -17.52 -15.26 -6.65
CA LEU A 122 -16.34 -16.13 -6.52
C LEU A 122 -16.28 -17.18 -7.63
N GLN A 123 -17.42 -17.77 -8.00
CA GLN A 123 -17.48 -18.78 -9.07
C GLN A 123 -17.03 -18.20 -10.42
N ARG A 124 -17.45 -16.96 -10.74
CA ARG A 124 -17.07 -16.26 -11.97
C ARG A 124 -15.57 -16.01 -12.10
N ILE A 125 -14.79 -16.04 -11.02
CA ILE A 125 -13.32 -15.88 -11.09
C ILE A 125 -12.70 -17.02 -11.90
N LYS A 126 -13.23 -18.24 -11.79
CA LYS A 126 -12.76 -19.41 -12.53
C LYS A 126 -12.93 -19.24 -14.05
N GLU A 127 -14.01 -18.58 -14.44
CA GLU A 127 -14.38 -18.34 -15.84
C GLU A 127 -13.74 -17.06 -16.40
N GLY A 128 -13.10 -16.26 -15.55
CA GLY A 128 -12.49 -15.00 -15.95
C GLY A 128 -11.40 -15.16 -17.00
N ILE A 129 -11.51 -14.40 -18.09
CA ILE A 129 -10.56 -14.38 -19.22
C ILE A 129 -9.11 -14.30 -18.73
N ARG A 130 -8.84 -13.41 -17.76
CA ARG A 130 -7.50 -13.19 -17.20
C ARG A 130 -6.90 -14.41 -16.52
N LEU A 131 -7.71 -15.24 -15.86
CA LEU A 131 -7.21 -16.48 -15.26
C LEU A 131 -6.90 -17.51 -16.34
N GLN A 132 -7.71 -17.56 -17.40
CA GLN A 132 -7.48 -18.45 -18.54
C GLN A 132 -6.23 -18.05 -19.32
N GLU A 133 -6.01 -16.74 -19.56
CA GLU A 133 -4.79 -16.21 -20.16
C GLU A 133 -3.55 -16.60 -19.35
N ARG A 134 -3.59 -16.43 -18.02
CA ARG A 134 -2.49 -16.85 -17.14
C ARG A 134 -2.18 -18.34 -17.23
N LYS A 135 -3.21 -19.20 -17.23
CA LYS A 135 -3.02 -20.66 -17.34
C LYS A 135 -2.40 -21.06 -18.68
N LYS A 136 -2.87 -20.49 -19.79
CA LYS A 136 -2.30 -20.72 -21.12
C LYS A 136 -0.83 -20.33 -21.18
N GLU A 137 -0.46 -19.21 -20.56
CA GLU A 137 0.93 -18.77 -20.49
C GLU A 137 1.79 -19.72 -19.62
N GLU A 138 1.29 -20.17 -18.47
CA GLU A 138 1.98 -21.14 -17.62
C GLU A 138 2.20 -22.49 -18.35
N GLU A 139 1.20 -22.97 -19.10
CA GLU A 139 1.32 -24.17 -19.95
C GLU A 139 2.37 -23.96 -21.05
N ARG A 140 2.32 -22.83 -21.76
CA ARG A 140 3.31 -22.47 -22.77
C ARG A 140 4.73 -22.46 -22.19
N LEU A 141 4.94 -21.83 -21.04
CA LEU A 141 6.25 -21.75 -20.39
C LEU A 141 6.77 -23.13 -19.96
N ARG A 142 5.90 -24.02 -19.47
CA ARG A 142 6.27 -25.40 -19.11
C ARG A 142 6.79 -26.19 -20.31
N LEU A 143 6.25 -25.95 -21.51
CA LEU A 143 6.71 -26.60 -22.74
C LEU A 143 8.11 -26.15 -23.19
N PHE A 144 8.59 -24.98 -22.76
CA PHE A 144 9.93 -24.47 -23.10
C PHE A 144 11.03 -24.88 -22.10
N ILE A 145 10.67 -25.45 -20.95
CA ILE A 145 11.59 -25.83 -19.87
C ILE A 145 11.92 -27.35 -19.90
N GLN A 146 11.32 -28.10 -20.83
CA GLN A 146 11.67 -29.50 -21.15
C GLN A 146 12.64 -29.56 -22.33
#